data_AF-A0A168NCU7-F1
#
_entry.id   AF-A0A168NCU7-F1
#
_cell.length_a   1.000
_cell.length_b   1.000
_cell.length_c   1.000
_cell.angle_alpha   90.00
_cell.angle_beta   90.00
_cell.angle_gamma   90.00
#
_symmetry.space_group_name_H-M   'P 1'
#
loop_
_entity.id
_entity.type
_entity.pdbx_description
1 polymer ?
#
loop_
_entity_poly.entity_id
_entity_poly.type
_entity_poly.pdbx_seq_one_letter_code
_entity_poly.pdbx_strand_id
1 'polypeptide(L)'
;MNDASLYDFAQSGATANNDLVAHPGSIDMTHQISRYLASNVAQEPKNTSLYVLWTGVNDIRLLFEEESDDLARRSMVDAIAASISNDLQRLHDAGAKYIMLLGLIPLDLIPLYHNQPSDTKQAFNKLVKSYNAALVELLNQFKSEHHDIHASYFDTYQLLETAFSQKELQRNTRIDCGSSDDCGDMIWWNDLHPATAVHKKIAQAMYESIASLGW
;
A
#
# COMPACT_ATOMS: atom_id res chain seq x y z
N MET A 1 13.89 2.63 -17.67
CA MET A 1 13.42 3.84 -16.96
C MET A 1 14.58 4.72 -16.49
N ASN A 2 15.68 4.85 -17.26
CA ASN A 2 16.80 5.70 -16.81
C ASN A 2 16.46 7.21 -16.86
N ASP A 3 15.34 7.57 -17.49
CA ASP A 3 14.86 8.93 -17.69
C ASP A 3 13.46 9.17 -17.06
N ALA A 4 13.03 8.33 -16.10
CA ALA A 4 11.75 8.52 -15.43
C ALA A 4 11.87 9.61 -14.33
N SER A 5 10.92 10.55 -14.31
CA SER A 5 10.78 11.52 -13.22
C SER A 5 9.84 10.97 -12.15
N LEU A 6 10.23 11.11 -10.88
CA LEU A 6 9.39 10.76 -9.73
C LEU A 6 8.80 12.04 -9.13
N TYR A 7 7.47 12.10 -9.06
CA TYR A 7 6.74 13.14 -8.35
C TYR A 7 6.05 12.49 -7.15
N ASP A 8 6.68 12.60 -5.99
CA ASP A 8 6.20 11.94 -4.78
C ASP A 8 5.22 12.84 -4.01
N PHE A 9 3.98 12.41 -3.93
CA PHE A 9 2.92 13.03 -3.13
C PHE A 9 2.64 12.28 -1.83
N ALA A 10 3.31 11.14 -1.60
CA ALA A 10 3.11 10.32 -0.42
C ALA A 10 3.47 11.09 0.85
N GLN A 11 2.65 10.90 1.89
CA GLN A 11 2.96 11.40 3.22
C GLN A 11 2.94 10.27 4.24
N SER A 12 3.94 10.22 5.10
CA SER A 12 3.96 9.32 6.25
C SER A 12 2.73 9.54 7.14
N GLY A 13 2.16 8.45 7.66
CA GLY A 13 0.95 8.47 8.47
C GLY A 13 -0.36 8.63 7.67
N ALA A 14 -0.32 8.71 6.34
CA ALA A 14 -1.54 8.79 5.55
C ALA A 14 -2.40 7.53 5.70
N THR A 15 -3.70 7.75 5.94
CA THR A 15 -4.74 6.75 5.67
C THR A 15 -5.21 6.88 4.22
N ALA A 16 -6.10 6.01 3.75
CA ALA A 16 -6.79 6.23 2.49
C ALA A 16 -7.68 7.49 2.56
N ASN A 17 -8.43 7.63 3.66
CA ASN A 17 -9.34 8.76 3.90
C ASN A 17 -9.54 8.97 5.41
N ASN A 18 -9.18 10.15 5.91
CA ASN A 18 -9.26 10.48 7.34
C ASN A 18 -10.71 10.64 7.85
N ASP A 19 -11.71 10.77 6.98
CA ASP A 19 -13.12 10.77 7.37
C ASP A 19 -13.62 9.35 7.70
N LEU A 20 -12.91 8.31 7.23
CA LEU A 20 -13.23 6.90 7.51
C LEU A 20 -12.42 6.36 8.71
N VAL A 21 -11.10 6.56 8.67
CA VAL A 21 -10.19 6.21 9.76
C VAL A 21 -9.42 7.45 10.16
N ALA A 22 -9.79 8.02 11.30
CA ALA A 22 -9.20 9.28 11.75
C ALA A 22 -7.72 9.10 12.12
N HIS A 23 -6.84 9.82 11.44
CA HIS A 23 -5.45 9.95 11.86
C HIS A 23 -5.06 11.44 11.96
N PRO A 24 -5.32 12.08 13.12
CA PRO A 24 -5.08 13.51 13.29
C PRO A 24 -3.63 13.91 12.98
N GLY A 25 -3.46 14.95 12.16
CA GLY A 25 -2.16 15.48 11.77
C GLY A 25 -1.55 14.86 10.51
N SER A 26 -2.16 13.83 9.92
CA SER A 26 -1.77 13.32 8.60
C SER A 26 -2.60 13.94 7.46
N ILE A 27 -2.05 13.95 6.25
CA ILE A 27 -2.82 14.20 5.02
C ILE A 27 -3.03 12.85 4.34
N ASP A 28 -4.28 12.41 4.30
CA ASP A 28 -4.69 11.15 3.67
C ASP A 28 -4.48 11.14 2.15
N MET A 29 -4.64 9.96 1.55
CA MET A 29 -4.48 9.77 0.11
C MET A 29 -5.47 10.60 -0.72
N THR A 30 -6.73 10.71 -0.29
CA THR A 30 -7.74 11.52 -0.98
C THR A 30 -7.30 12.99 -1.13
N HIS A 31 -6.70 13.56 -0.08
CA HIS A 31 -6.12 14.91 -0.11
C HIS A 31 -4.80 14.98 -0.88
N GLN A 32 -3.96 13.94 -0.85
CA GLN A 32 -2.76 13.86 -1.70
C GLN A 32 -3.12 13.89 -3.19
N ILE A 33 -4.18 13.18 -3.60
CA ILE A 33 -4.71 13.22 -4.97
C ILE A 33 -5.25 14.61 -5.30
N SER A 34 -5.95 15.28 -4.38
CA SER A 34 -6.36 16.69 -4.56
C SER A 34 -5.15 17.60 -4.81
N ARG A 35 -4.06 17.41 -4.07
CA ARG A 35 -2.82 18.18 -4.24
C ARG A 35 -2.14 17.90 -5.58
N TYR A 36 -2.10 16.64 -5.99
CA TYR A 36 -1.61 16.25 -7.31
C TYR A 36 -2.40 16.97 -8.41
N LEU A 37 -3.73 16.86 -8.39
CA LEU A 37 -4.62 17.45 -9.39
C LEU A 37 -4.52 18.99 -9.46
N ALA A 38 -4.20 19.65 -8.34
CA ALA A 38 -4.00 21.09 -8.27
C ALA A 38 -2.57 21.55 -8.62
N SER A 39 -1.62 20.62 -8.78
CA SER A 39 -0.21 20.92 -9.04
C SER A 39 0.10 21.04 -10.54
N ASN A 40 1.26 21.61 -10.87
CA ASN A 40 1.78 21.61 -12.24
C ASN A 40 2.08 20.19 -12.76
N VAL A 41 2.29 19.21 -11.88
CA VAL A 41 2.52 17.81 -12.26
C VAL A 41 1.28 17.21 -12.93
N ALA A 42 0.08 17.71 -12.60
CA ALA A 42 -1.14 17.33 -13.30
C ALA A 42 -1.15 17.72 -14.79
N GLN A 43 -0.20 18.53 -15.27
CA GLN A 43 -0.03 18.85 -16.68
C GLN A 43 0.94 17.90 -17.42
N GLU A 44 1.67 17.04 -16.71
CA GLU A 44 2.58 16.08 -17.33
C GLU A 44 1.82 15.07 -18.23
N PRO A 45 2.44 14.57 -19.32
CA PRO A 45 1.78 13.66 -20.25
C PRO A 45 1.27 12.38 -19.58
N LYS A 46 -0.04 12.15 -19.65
CA LYS A 46 -0.70 11.02 -18.98
C LYS A 46 -0.41 9.66 -19.62
N ASN A 47 -0.17 9.65 -20.93
CA ASN A 47 0.15 8.45 -21.71
C ASN A 47 1.55 7.89 -21.44
N THR A 48 2.42 8.64 -20.76
CA THR A 48 3.75 8.18 -20.34
C THR A 48 3.92 8.22 -18.83
N SER A 49 2.82 8.35 -18.07
CA SER A 49 2.82 8.43 -16.61
C SER A 49 2.22 7.18 -16.00
N LEU A 50 2.91 6.60 -15.01
CA LEU A 50 2.40 5.55 -14.14
C LEU A 50 2.00 6.14 -12.78
N TYR A 51 0.77 5.85 -12.35
CA TYR A 51 0.24 6.25 -11.06
C TYR A 51 0.39 5.09 -10.09
N VAL A 52 1.21 5.25 -9.07
CA VAL A 52 1.49 4.21 -8.07
C VAL A 52 0.81 4.60 -6.77
N LEU A 53 -0.09 3.75 -6.27
CA LEU A 53 -0.81 3.95 -5.02
C LEU A 53 -0.43 2.82 -4.06
N TRP A 54 0.10 3.18 -2.89
CA TRP A 54 0.40 2.24 -1.81
C TRP A 54 -0.08 2.83 -0.49
N THR A 55 -1.27 2.44 -0.07
CA THR A 55 -1.95 2.95 1.14
C THR A 55 -2.60 1.81 1.91
N GLY A 56 -3.02 2.07 3.15
CA GLY A 56 -3.79 1.14 3.98
C GLY A 56 -3.09 0.66 5.25
N VAL A 57 -1.76 0.82 5.38
CA VAL A 57 -1.05 0.38 6.60
C VAL A 57 -1.61 1.08 7.84
N ASN A 58 -1.80 2.41 7.77
CA ASN A 58 -2.35 3.17 8.89
C ASN A 58 -3.83 2.86 9.12
N ASP A 59 -4.62 2.72 8.05
CA ASP A 59 -6.05 2.37 8.13
C ASP A 59 -6.23 1.05 8.89
N ILE A 60 -5.54 0.00 8.44
CA ILE A 60 -5.70 -1.35 8.98
C ILE A 60 -5.08 -1.48 10.37
N ARG A 61 -3.98 -0.78 10.65
CA ARG A 61 -3.37 -0.76 11.98
C ARG A 61 -4.29 -0.07 13.00
N LEU A 62 -4.74 1.16 12.72
CA LEU A 62 -5.62 1.92 13.61
C LEU A 62 -6.96 1.22 13.79
N LEU A 63 -7.56 0.72 12.70
CA LEU A 63 -8.80 -0.04 12.76
C LEU A 63 -8.68 -1.31 13.62
N PHE A 64 -7.55 -2.02 13.54
CA PHE A 64 -7.32 -3.20 14.38
C PHE A 64 -7.16 -2.85 15.87
N GLU A 65 -6.50 -1.71 16.16
CA GLU A 65 -6.24 -1.24 17.52
C GLU A 65 -7.48 -0.64 18.20
N GLU A 66 -8.36 0.02 17.45
CA GLU A 66 -9.48 0.81 17.99
C GLU A 66 -10.84 0.10 17.92
N GLU A 67 -11.07 -0.75 16.92
CA GLU A 67 -12.30 -1.53 16.80
C GLU A 67 -12.04 -2.98 17.18
N SER A 68 -12.92 -3.58 17.97
CA SER A 68 -12.83 -4.98 18.42
C SER A 68 -13.81 -5.92 17.73
N ASP A 69 -14.88 -5.39 17.15
CA ASP A 69 -15.90 -6.15 16.43
C ASP A 69 -15.44 -6.47 15.00
N ASP A 70 -15.40 -7.76 14.69
CA ASP A 70 -14.93 -8.27 13.39
C ASP A 70 -15.85 -7.88 12.22
N LEU A 71 -17.15 -7.64 12.47
CA LEU A 71 -18.08 -7.21 11.41
C LEU A 71 -17.88 -5.73 11.11
N ALA A 72 -17.75 -4.89 12.13
CA ALA A 72 -17.43 -3.47 12.00
C ALA A 72 -16.10 -3.26 11.25
N ARG A 73 -15.07 -4.04 11.58
CA ARG A 73 -13.79 -4.02 10.84
C ARG A 73 -13.96 -4.33 9.36
N ARG A 74 -14.75 -5.36 9.01
CA ARG A 74 -15.01 -5.72 7.61
C ARG A 74 -15.77 -4.61 6.88
N SER A 75 -16.84 -4.09 7.48
CA SER A 75 -17.59 -2.97 6.89
C SER A 75 -16.71 -1.73 6.68
N MET A 76 -15.77 -1.47 7.59
CA MET A 76 -14.80 -0.38 7.42
C MET A 76 -13.81 -0.66 6.28
N VAL A 77 -13.32 -1.90 6.14
CA VAL A 77 -12.48 -2.30 4.99
C VAL A 77 -13.21 -2.05 3.67
N ASP A 78 -14.48 -2.41 3.57
CA ASP A 78 -15.30 -2.18 2.38
C ASP A 78 -15.44 -0.66 2.08
N ALA A 79 -15.65 0.16 3.12
CA ALA A 79 -15.72 1.61 2.98
C ALA A 79 -14.38 2.22 2.53
N ILE A 80 -13.26 1.74 3.07
CA ILE A 80 -11.91 2.17 2.66
C ILE A 80 -11.68 1.80 1.19
N ALA A 81 -12.00 0.58 0.78
CA ALA A 81 -11.88 0.14 -0.62
C ALA A 81 -12.73 0.99 -1.57
N ALA A 82 -13.96 1.34 -1.17
CA ALA A 82 -14.81 2.25 -1.93
C ALA A 82 -14.20 3.66 -2.06
N SER A 83 -13.58 4.18 -0.98
CA SER A 83 -12.87 5.47 -1.03
C SER A 83 -11.67 5.43 -1.98
N ILE A 84 -10.89 4.35 -1.96
CA ILE A 84 -9.77 4.13 -2.88
C ILE A 84 -10.30 4.07 -4.33
N SER A 85 -11.41 3.38 -4.58
CA SER A 85 -12.05 3.33 -5.90
C SER A 85 -12.47 4.72 -6.40
N ASN A 86 -13.05 5.57 -5.55
CA ASN A 86 -13.37 6.96 -5.90
C ASN A 86 -12.11 7.75 -6.26
N ASP A 87 -11.00 7.51 -5.56
CA ASP A 87 -9.72 8.14 -5.85
C ASP A 87 -9.10 7.65 -7.18
N LEU A 88 -9.27 6.37 -7.52
CA LEU A 88 -8.93 5.86 -8.86
C LEU A 88 -9.78 6.52 -9.95
N GLN A 89 -11.08 6.72 -9.71
CA GLN A 89 -11.97 7.44 -10.64
C GLN A 89 -11.47 8.85 -10.89
N ARG A 90 -11.10 9.59 -9.84
CA ARG A 90 -10.59 10.98 -9.96
C ARG A 90 -9.32 11.06 -10.80
N LEU A 91 -8.44 10.06 -10.69
CA LEU A 91 -7.24 9.97 -11.53
C LEU A 91 -7.60 9.64 -12.98
N HIS A 92 -8.53 8.71 -13.21
CA HIS A 92 -9.01 8.35 -14.55
C HIS A 92 -9.70 9.54 -15.24
N ASP A 93 -10.55 10.28 -14.53
CA ASP A 93 -11.20 11.52 -15.01
C ASP A 93 -10.17 12.58 -15.41
N ALA A 94 -9.02 12.62 -14.73
CA ALA A 94 -7.88 13.48 -15.06
C ALA A 94 -7.00 12.93 -16.20
N GLY A 95 -7.39 11.80 -16.80
CA GLY A 95 -6.75 11.19 -17.95
C GLY A 95 -5.71 10.12 -17.64
N ALA A 96 -5.56 9.68 -16.38
CA ALA A 96 -4.64 8.59 -16.05
C ALA A 96 -4.97 7.31 -16.84
N LYS A 97 -3.92 6.66 -17.38
CA LYS A 97 -4.05 5.43 -18.17
C LYS A 97 -3.41 4.22 -17.52
N TYR A 98 -2.32 4.41 -16.78
CA TYR A 98 -1.56 3.33 -16.15
C TYR A 98 -1.60 3.47 -14.64
N ILE A 99 -2.17 2.48 -13.94
CA ILE A 99 -2.34 2.49 -12.49
C ILE A 99 -1.73 1.21 -11.91
N MET A 100 -0.95 1.37 -10.84
CA MET A 100 -0.46 0.26 -10.03
C MET A 100 -0.92 0.46 -8.59
N LEU A 101 -1.70 -0.50 -8.08
CA LEU A 101 -2.20 -0.51 -6.71
C LEU A 101 -1.48 -1.59 -5.91
N LEU A 102 -0.76 -1.22 -4.86
CA LEU A 102 0.04 -2.14 -4.05
C LEU A 102 -0.77 -2.66 -2.86
N GLY A 103 -0.69 -3.98 -2.63
CA GLY A 103 -1.17 -4.61 -1.40
C GLY A 103 -0.28 -4.31 -0.19
N LEU A 104 -0.83 -4.54 0.99
CA LEU A 104 -0.09 -4.48 2.25
C LEU A 104 0.88 -5.65 2.39
N ILE A 105 1.95 -5.42 3.14
CA ILE A 105 2.89 -6.47 3.56
C ILE A 105 2.27 -7.34 4.69
N PRO A 106 2.88 -8.47 5.09
CA PRO A 106 2.43 -9.24 6.24
C PRO A 106 2.62 -8.47 7.57
N LEU A 107 1.66 -7.60 7.93
CA LEU A 107 1.79 -6.70 9.08
C LEU A 107 1.87 -7.42 10.43
N ASP A 108 1.36 -8.64 10.54
CA ASP A 108 1.51 -9.47 11.73
C ASP A 108 2.95 -9.97 11.96
N LEU A 109 3.82 -9.84 10.95
CA LEU A 109 5.22 -10.28 10.95
C LEU A 109 6.22 -9.12 10.99
N ILE A 110 5.78 -7.90 11.30
CA ILE A 110 6.66 -6.75 11.55
C ILE A 110 7.11 -6.72 13.03
N PRO A 111 8.22 -6.06 13.37
CA PRO A 111 8.70 -6.03 14.76
C PRO A 111 7.73 -5.41 15.76
N LEU A 112 6.93 -4.41 15.38
CA LEU A 112 5.91 -3.78 16.24
C LEU A 112 4.94 -4.80 16.84
N TYR A 113 4.57 -5.84 16.09
CA TYR A 113 3.64 -6.88 16.53
C TYR A 113 4.35 -8.05 17.19
N HIS A 114 5.67 -8.01 17.38
CA HIS A 114 6.47 -9.14 17.87
C HIS A 114 5.94 -9.76 19.17
N ASN A 115 5.63 -8.92 20.16
CA ASN A 115 5.22 -9.37 21.49
C ASN A 115 3.72 -9.73 21.59
N GLN A 116 2.95 -9.59 20.50
CA GLN A 116 1.53 -9.91 20.51
C GLN A 116 1.28 -11.42 20.57
N PRO A 117 0.20 -11.85 21.27
CA PRO A 117 -0.22 -13.25 21.28
C PRO A 117 -0.46 -13.81 19.87
N SER A 118 -0.30 -15.13 19.73
CA SER A 118 -0.52 -15.83 18.45
C SER A 118 -1.91 -15.55 17.86
N ASP A 119 -2.95 -15.56 18.70
CA ASP A 119 -4.33 -15.35 18.26
C ASP A 119 -4.54 -13.90 17.79
N THR A 120 -3.93 -12.93 18.46
CA THR A 120 -3.93 -11.52 18.03
C THR A 120 -3.27 -11.35 16.67
N LYS A 121 -2.10 -11.98 16.46
CA LYS A 121 -1.39 -11.94 15.17
C LYS A 121 -2.22 -12.58 14.06
N GLN A 122 -2.86 -13.72 14.33
CA GLN A 122 -3.74 -14.38 13.37
C GLN A 122 -4.96 -13.52 13.00
N ALA A 123 -5.59 -12.89 13.99
CA ALA A 123 -6.69 -11.96 13.75
C ALA A 123 -6.25 -10.76 12.90
N PHE A 124 -5.07 -10.21 13.18
CA PHE A 124 -4.52 -9.10 12.40
C PHE A 124 -4.18 -9.52 10.96
N ASN A 125 -3.52 -10.67 10.77
CA ASN A 125 -3.23 -11.23 9.45
C ASN A 125 -4.50 -11.44 8.62
N LYS A 126 -5.59 -11.88 9.26
CA LYS A 126 -6.89 -12.05 8.60
C LYS A 126 -7.45 -10.71 8.11
N LEU A 127 -7.34 -9.65 8.91
CA LEU A 127 -7.78 -8.31 8.51
C LEU A 127 -6.93 -7.77 7.35
N VAL A 128 -5.60 -7.92 7.42
CA VAL A 128 -4.67 -7.56 6.34
C VAL A 128 -5.03 -8.26 5.03
N LYS A 129 -5.28 -9.57 5.08
CA LYS A 129 -5.70 -10.35 3.90
C LYS A 129 -7.07 -9.93 3.37
N SER A 130 -8.00 -9.57 4.26
CA SER A 130 -9.31 -9.04 3.86
C SER A 130 -9.17 -7.73 3.09
N TYR A 131 -8.31 -6.83 3.55
CA TYR A 131 -8.02 -5.58 2.86
C TYR A 131 -7.38 -5.82 1.49
N ASN A 132 -6.34 -6.66 1.42
CA ASN A 132 -5.70 -7.00 0.14
C ASN A 132 -6.68 -7.64 -0.85
N ALA A 133 -7.60 -8.50 -0.39
CA ALA A 133 -8.65 -9.07 -1.22
C ALA A 133 -9.63 -7.99 -1.74
N ALA A 134 -10.05 -7.06 -0.88
CA ALA A 134 -10.90 -5.94 -1.28
C ALA A 134 -10.21 -5.04 -2.33
N LEU A 135 -8.88 -4.84 -2.26
CA LEU A 135 -8.12 -4.14 -3.30
C LEU A 135 -8.13 -4.86 -4.65
N VAL A 136 -8.09 -6.20 -4.65
CA VAL A 136 -8.18 -6.98 -5.89
C VAL A 136 -9.58 -6.87 -6.48
N GLU A 137 -10.61 -7.01 -5.65
CA GLU A 137 -12.01 -6.92 -6.07
C GLU A 137 -12.34 -5.53 -6.63
N LEU A 138 -11.96 -4.45 -5.94
CA LEU A 138 -12.18 -3.08 -6.42
C LEU A 138 -11.47 -2.84 -7.75
N LEU A 139 -10.25 -3.34 -7.93
CA LEU A 139 -9.49 -3.12 -9.16
C LEU A 139 -10.09 -3.90 -10.34
N ASN A 140 -10.57 -5.10 -10.10
CA ASN A 140 -11.27 -5.90 -11.11
C ASN A 140 -12.56 -5.20 -11.55
N GLN A 141 -13.34 -4.67 -10.60
CA GLN A 141 -14.55 -3.89 -10.90
C GLN A 141 -14.20 -2.64 -11.72
N PHE A 142 -13.21 -1.86 -11.28
CA PHE A 142 -12.76 -0.65 -11.95
C PHE A 142 -12.35 -0.92 -13.41
N LYS A 143 -11.60 -1.99 -13.67
CA LYS A 143 -11.22 -2.39 -15.04
C LYS A 143 -12.40 -2.84 -15.91
N SER A 144 -13.46 -3.36 -15.29
CA SER A 144 -14.69 -3.74 -16.00
C SER A 144 -15.50 -2.52 -16.43
N GLU A 145 -15.41 -1.42 -15.67
CA GLU A 145 -16.11 -0.16 -15.93
C GLU A 145 -15.32 0.76 -16.88
N HIS A 146 -13.98 0.66 -16.87
CA HIS A 146 -13.08 1.52 -17.65
C HIS A 146 -12.16 0.71 -18.56
N HIS A 147 -12.65 0.34 -19.75
CA HIS A 147 -11.88 -0.50 -20.68
C HIS A 147 -10.60 0.13 -21.25
N ASP A 148 -10.43 1.45 -21.08
CA ASP A 148 -9.25 2.19 -21.52
C ASP A 148 -8.16 2.29 -20.43
N ILE A 149 -8.39 1.71 -19.24
CA ILE A 149 -7.40 1.68 -18.16
C ILE A 149 -6.49 0.44 -18.23
N HIS A 150 -5.20 0.67 -18.02
CA HIS A 150 -4.19 -0.34 -17.79
C HIS A 150 -3.84 -0.37 -16.30
N ALA A 151 -4.64 -1.10 -15.52
CA ALA A 151 -4.46 -1.20 -14.08
C ALA A 151 -4.00 -2.59 -13.63
N SER A 152 -3.06 -2.64 -12.68
CA SER A 152 -2.57 -3.87 -12.07
C SER A 152 -2.48 -3.77 -10.55
N TYR A 153 -2.77 -4.89 -9.90
CA TYR A 153 -2.56 -5.08 -8.47
C TYR A 153 -1.16 -5.69 -8.27
N PHE A 154 -0.37 -5.08 -7.40
CA PHE A 154 0.94 -5.59 -7.05
C PHE A 154 0.91 -6.24 -5.66
N ASP A 155 1.08 -7.56 -5.64
CA ASP A 155 1.00 -8.36 -4.41
C ASP A 155 2.30 -8.28 -3.59
N THR A 156 2.46 -7.17 -2.88
CA THR A 156 3.61 -6.96 -1.98
C THR A 156 3.65 -8.00 -0.85
N TYR A 157 2.50 -8.55 -0.45
CA TYR A 157 2.39 -9.59 0.57
C TYR A 157 3.09 -10.86 0.08
N GLN A 158 2.69 -11.36 -1.09
CA GLN A 158 3.28 -12.56 -1.70
C GLN A 158 4.76 -12.37 -2.03
N LEU A 159 5.15 -11.17 -2.49
CA LEU A 159 6.55 -10.86 -2.76
C LEU A 159 7.43 -11.07 -1.52
N LEU A 160 7.00 -10.56 -0.36
CA LEU A 160 7.79 -10.66 0.87
C LEU A 160 7.80 -12.08 1.44
N GLU A 161 6.69 -12.82 1.36
CA GLU A 161 6.70 -14.25 1.73
C GLU A 161 7.60 -15.07 0.81
N THR A 162 7.72 -14.71 -0.46
CA THR A 162 8.63 -15.38 -1.41
C THR A 162 10.09 -14.99 -1.18
N ALA A 163 10.37 -13.71 -0.91
CA ALA A 163 11.73 -13.19 -0.77
C ALA A 163 12.42 -13.60 0.53
N PHE A 164 11.67 -13.78 1.62
CA PHE A 164 12.23 -14.01 2.96
C PHE A 164 11.64 -15.22 3.69
N SER A 165 10.71 -15.98 3.10
CA SER A 165 9.93 -17.02 3.80
C SER A 165 9.21 -16.53 5.08
N GLN A 166 8.14 -17.20 5.48
CA GLN A 166 7.47 -16.85 6.73
C GLN A 166 8.40 -17.02 7.96
N LYS A 167 9.31 -17.99 7.89
CA LYS A 167 10.22 -18.32 8.99
C LYS A 167 11.31 -17.27 9.18
N GLU A 168 11.86 -16.68 8.12
CA GLU A 168 12.86 -15.61 8.30
C GLU A 168 12.18 -14.31 8.68
N LEU A 169 11.00 -13.98 8.13
CA LEU A 169 10.19 -12.85 8.60
C LEU A 169 9.95 -12.93 10.12
N GLN A 170 9.46 -14.08 10.60
CA GLN A 170 9.24 -14.32 12.04
C GLN A 170 10.51 -14.15 12.88
N ARG A 171 11.65 -14.69 12.42
CA ARG A 171 12.94 -14.56 13.15
C ARG A 171 13.43 -13.12 13.22
N ASN A 172 13.14 -12.32 12.20
CA ASN A 172 13.57 -10.93 12.11
C ASN A 172 12.63 -9.95 12.83
N THR A 173 11.49 -10.40 13.39
CA THR A 173 10.61 -9.54 14.21
C THR A 173 11.26 -8.99 15.49
N ARG A 174 12.46 -9.43 15.88
CA ARG A 174 13.23 -8.89 17.01
C ARG A 174 14.44 -8.06 16.60
N ILE A 175 14.66 -7.89 15.30
CA ILE A 175 15.89 -7.35 14.73
C ILE A 175 15.49 -6.24 13.77
N ASP A 176 15.76 -5.00 14.16
CA ASP A 176 15.66 -3.83 13.31
C ASP A 176 16.98 -3.04 13.32
N CYS A 177 17.09 -2.13 12.37
CA CYS A 177 18.28 -1.31 12.15
C CYS A 177 18.37 -0.09 13.08
N GLY A 178 17.45 0.07 14.03
CA GLY A 178 17.44 1.21 14.95
C GLY A 178 17.37 2.56 14.24
N SER A 179 16.76 2.61 13.06
CA SER A 179 16.64 3.82 12.23
C SER A 179 17.96 4.38 11.66
N SER A 180 19.01 3.57 11.50
CA SER A 180 20.26 3.96 10.84
C SER A 180 20.10 4.12 9.32
N ASP A 181 20.95 4.95 8.70
CA ASP A 181 20.97 5.17 7.24
C ASP A 181 21.48 3.94 6.47
N ASP A 182 22.44 3.20 7.05
CA ASP A 182 22.93 1.93 6.51
C ASP A 182 22.43 0.78 7.38
N CYS A 183 21.62 -0.08 6.77
CA CYS A 183 21.03 -1.27 7.38
C CYS A 183 21.52 -2.58 6.76
N GLY A 184 22.48 -2.51 5.83
CA GLY A 184 22.94 -3.67 5.06
C GLY A 184 21.78 -4.49 4.50
N ASP A 185 21.76 -5.78 4.83
CA ASP A 185 20.74 -6.74 4.38
C ASP A 185 19.62 -6.98 5.41
N MET A 186 19.46 -6.12 6.42
CA MET A 186 18.35 -6.23 7.37
C MET A 186 17.00 -6.08 6.67
N ILE A 187 15.98 -6.79 7.17
CA ILE A 187 14.62 -6.70 6.63
C ILE A 187 13.94 -5.41 7.12
N TRP A 188 14.13 -5.04 8.38
CA TRP A 188 13.41 -3.96 9.03
C TRP A 188 14.34 -2.79 9.37
N TRP A 189 13.93 -1.57 8.99
CA TRP A 189 14.63 -0.33 9.34
C TRP A 189 14.32 0.09 10.78
N ASN A 190 13.04 0.02 11.15
CA ASN A 190 12.55 0.18 12.51
C ASN A 190 11.42 -0.85 12.76
N ASP A 191 10.61 -0.64 13.79
CA ASP A 191 9.55 -1.57 14.16
C ASP A 191 8.37 -1.69 13.17
N LEU A 192 8.27 -0.78 12.21
CA LEU A 192 7.17 -0.71 11.25
C LEU A 192 7.64 -0.81 9.78
N HIS A 193 8.77 -0.20 9.45
CA HIS A 193 9.18 0.06 8.08
C HIS A 193 10.24 -0.95 7.58
N PRO A 194 10.12 -1.45 6.34
CA PRO A 194 11.18 -2.22 5.70
C PRO A 194 12.45 -1.39 5.49
N ALA A 195 13.61 -2.04 5.50
CA ALA A 195 14.88 -1.40 5.17
C ALA A 195 15.01 -1.06 3.68
N THR A 196 15.96 -0.18 3.36
CA THR A 196 16.29 0.23 1.98
C THR A 196 16.54 -0.96 1.06
N ALA A 197 17.20 -2.02 1.55
CA ALA A 197 17.43 -3.25 0.78
C ALA A 197 16.12 -3.97 0.40
N VAL A 198 15.10 -3.93 1.27
CA VAL A 198 13.78 -4.49 0.98
C VAL A 198 13.02 -3.59 0.02
N HIS A 199 13.03 -2.27 0.20
CA HIS A 199 12.45 -1.33 -0.77
C HIS A 199 13.06 -1.50 -2.17
N LYS A 200 14.36 -1.75 -2.27
CA LYS A 200 15.02 -2.07 -3.55
C LYS A 200 14.46 -3.34 -4.21
N LYS A 201 14.23 -4.40 -3.43
CA LYS A 201 13.61 -5.65 -3.94
C LYS A 201 12.17 -5.41 -4.42
N ILE A 202 11.39 -4.63 -3.67
CA ILE A 202 10.03 -4.23 -4.06
C ILE A 202 10.07 -3.45 -5.39
N ALA A 203 10.92 -2.42 -5.49
CA ALA A 203 11.06 -1.62 -6.70
C ALA A 203 11.51 -2.43 -7.93
N GLN A 204 12.42 -3.39 -7.75
CA GLN A 204 12.86 -4.30 -8.82
C GLN A 204 11.72 -5.20 -9.31
N ALA A 205 10.97 -5.82 -8.38
CA ALA A 205 9.83 -6.65 -8.74
C ALA A 205 8.69 -5.84 -9.38
N MET A 206 8.44 -4.61 -8.91
CA MET A 206 7.52 -3.68 -9.55
C MET A 206 7.97 -3.37 -10.97
N TYR A 207 9.24 -3.02 -11.18
CA TYR A 207 9.80 -2.73 -12.50
C TYR A 207 9.58 -3.88 -13.50
N GLU A 208 9.80 -5.12 -13.07
CA GLU A 208 9.56 -6.31 -13.89
C GLU A 208 8.07 -6.51 -14.19
N SER A 209 7.19 -6.23 -13.22
CA SER A 209 5.74 -6.35 -13.39
C SER A 209 5.14 -5.28 -14.30
N ILE A 210 5.76 -4.11 -14.39
CA ILE A 210 5.26 -2.98 -15.18
C ILE A 210 5.17 -3.34 -16.68
N ALA A 211 6.06 -4.18 -17.20
CA ALA A 211 5.98 -4.65 -18.58
C ALA A 211 4.65 -5.40 -18.89
N SER A 212 4.03 -6.00 -17.88
CA SER A 212 2.72 -6.66 -18.02
C SER A 212 1.55 -5.69 -18.22
N LEU A 213 1.74 -4.38 -17.99
CA LEU A 213 0.73 -3.34 -18.23
C LEU A 213 0.60 -2.96 -19.72
N GLY A 214 1.46 -3.49 -20.59
CA GLY A 214 1.52 -3.12 -22.00
C GLY A 214 2.02 -1.68 -22.19
N TRP A 215 2.92 -1.25 -21.31
CA TRP A 215 3.61 0.04 -21.42
C TRP A 215 4.55 0.07 -22.63
#